data_AF-A0AAN7K3D6-F1
#
_entry.id   AF-A0AAN7K3D6-F1
#
_cell.length_a   1.000
_cell.length_b   1.000
_cell.length_c   1.000
_cell.angle_alpha   90.00
_cell.angle_beta   90.00
_cell.angle_gamma   90.00
#
_symmetry.space_group_name_H-M   'P 1'
#
loop_
_entity.id
_entity.type
_entity.pdbx_description
1 polymer ?
#
loop_
_entity_poly.entity_id
_entity_poly.type
_entity_poly.pdbx_seq_one_letter_code
_entity_poly.pdbx_strand_id
1 'polypeptide(L)'
;MEERERSWRRESLELEIEEGKQPRPRLQLAEPANLEIMAAAVESVQCFGRKKTAVAVTYCKRGRGLIKINGVPIELVEPEILRFKAYEPILLLGRHRFAGVDMRIRVKGGGHTSQIYAIRQSIAKALVAYYQKYVDEQSKKEIKDILVRYDRTLLVADPRRCEPKKFGGRGARARFQKSYR
;
A
#
# COMPACT_ATOMS: atom_id res chain seq x y z
N MET A 1 -80.50 11.84 -4.68
CA MET A 1 -79.36 12.55 -5.31
C MET A 1 -78.02 11.85 -5.04
N GLU A 2 -78.01 10.53 -4.80
CA GLU A 2 -76.77 9.75 -4.57
C GLU A 2 -76.65 8.49 -5.43
N GLU A 3 -77.69 8.15 -6.19
CA GLU A 3 -77.72 6.93 -7.02
C GLU A 3 -77.51 7.19 -8.52
N ARG A 4 -77.64 8.45 -8.97
CA ARG A 4 -77.35 8.83 -10.38
C ARG A 4 -75.86 9.09 -10.66
N GLU A 5 -75.06 9.43 -9.66
CA GLU A 5 -73.59 9.60 -9.81
C GLU A 5 -72.82 8.28 -9.73
N ARG A 6 -73.44 7.20 -9.22
CA ARG A 6 -72.83 5.85 -9.18
C ARG A 6 -73.04 5.05 -10.46
N SER A 7 -73.99 5.45 -11.31
CA SER A 7 -74.23 4.84 -12.63
C SER A 7 -73.24 5.35 -13.69
N TRP A 8 -72.96 6.65 -13.73
CA TRP A 8 -71.96 7.22 -14.65
C TRP A 8 -70.53 6.73 -14.39
N ARG A 9 -70.17 6.49 -13.13
CA ARG A 9 -68.83 5.98 -12.76
C ARG A 9 -68.67 4.48 -13.05
N ARG A 10 -69.76 3.76 -13.36
CA ARG A 10 -69.75 2.33 -13.70
C ARG A 10 -69.72 2.10 -15.22
N GLU A 11 -70.37 2.96 -16.01
CA GLU A 11 -70.29 2.94 -17.48
C GLU A 11 -68.94 3.41 -18.04
N SER A 12 -68.23 4.32 -17.37
CA SER A 12 -66.87 4.71 -17.79
C SER A 12 -65.81 3.64 -17.52
N LEU A 13 -66.06 2.71 -16.59
CA LEU A 13 -65.13 1.63 -16.23
C LEU A 13 -65.29 0.38 -17.11
N GLU A 14 -66.42 0.23 -17.81
CA GLU A 14 -66.67 -0.89 -18.73
C GLU A 14 -66.21 -0.60 -20.17
N LEU A 15 -65.87 0.65 -20.52
CA LEU A 15 -65.46 1.06 -21.87
C LEU A 15 -63.93 1.11 -22.09
N GLU A 16 -63.10 0.79 -21.08
CA GLU A 16 -61.63 0.69 -21.23
C GLU A 16 -61.11 -0.76 -21.33
N ILE A 17 -61.99 -1.74 -21.59
CA ILE A 17 -61.61 -3.16 -21.75
C ILE A 17 -61.25 -3.51 -23.21
N GLU A 18 -61.36 -2.59 -24.17
CA GLU A 18 -61.28 -2.91 -25.60
C GLU A 18 -60.04 -2.41 -26.36
N GLU A 19 -58.88 -2.29 -25.70
CA GLU A 19 -57.61 -2.21 -26.42
C GLU A 19 -56.67 -3.37 -26.03
N GLY A 20 -56.80 -4.44 -26.81
CA GLY A 20 -55.89 -5.57 -26.85
C GLY A 20 -54.46 -5.15 -27.20
N LYS A 21 -53.71 -4.73 -26.19
CA LYS A 21 -52.27 -4.57 -26.23
C LYS A 21 -51.65 -5.57 -25.25
N GLN A 22 -51.30 -6.74 -25.78
CA GLN A 22 -50.47 -7.73 -25.11
C GLN A 22 -49.33 -6.99 -24.37
N PRO A 23 -49.15 -7.16 -23.05
CA PRO A 23 -47.98 -6.61 -22.41
C PRO A 23 -46.78 -7.26 -23.07
N ARG A 24 -45.93 -6.43 -23.69
CA ARG A 24 -44.62 -6.85 -24.19
C ARG A 24 -44.00 -7.73 -23.10
N PRO A 25 -43.50 -8.93 -23.41
CA PRO A 25 -42.85 -9.75 -22.40
C PRO A 25 -41.82 -8.84 -21.77
N ARG A 26 -41.98 -8.58 -20.47
CA ARG A 26 -41.03 -7.84 -19.66
C ARG A 26 -39.72 -8.55 -19.97
N LEU A 27 -38.85 -7.91 -20.76
CA LEU A 27 -37.50 -8.37 -20.98
C LEU A 27 -37.02 -8.63 -19.57
N GLN A 28 -36.92 -9.91 -19.22
CA GLN A 28 -36.21 -10.34 -18.05
C GLN A 28 -34.81 -9.83 -18.37
N LEU A 29 -34.51 -8.63 -17.88
CA LEU A 29 -33.15 -8.19 -17.72
C LEU A 29 -32.56 -9.37 -16.96
N ALA A 30 -31.78 -10.20 -17.68
CA ALA A 30 -30.98 -11.22 -17.06
C ALA A 30 -30.33 -10.50 -15.88
N GLU A 31 -30.70 -10.92 -14.68
CA GLU A 31 -30.20 -10.33 -13.46
C GLU A 31 -28.69 -10.22 -13.65
N PRO A 32 -28.07 -9.06 -13.40
CA PRO A 32 -26.63 -8.95 -13.50
C PRO A 32 -25.99 -9.66 -12.29
N ALA A 33 -26.29 -10.96 -12.11
CA ALA A 33 -25.65 -11.86 -11.17
C ALA A 33 -24.15 -12.05 -11.47
N ASN A 34 -23.66 -11.45 -12.56
CA ASN A 34 -22.25 -11.46 -12.95
C ASN A 34 -21.55 -10.09 -12.80
N LEU A 35 -22.19 -9.08 -12.19
CA LEU A 35 -21.54 -7.81 -11.84
C LEU A 35 -21.17 -7.71 -10.35
N GLU A 36 -21.24 -8.80 -9.59
CA GLU A 36 -20.75 -8.85 -8.20
C GLU A 36 -19.34 -9.45 -8.07
N ILE A 37 -18.63 -9.68 -9.17
CA ILE A 37 -17.24 -10.17 -9.15
C ILE A 37 -16.21 -9.03 -9.16
N MET A 38 -16.61 -7.77 -9.35
CA MET A 38 -15.66 -6.63 -9.45
C MET A 38 -15.80 -5.62 -8.32
N ALA A 39 -15.44 -6.03 -7.10
CA ALA A 39 -14.71 -5.18 -6.13
C ALA A 39 -14.38 -5.97 -4.85
N ALA A 40 -13.77 -7.16 -4.96
CA ALA A 40 -13.04 -7.68 -3.80
C ALA A 40 -11.97 -6.64 -3.44
N ALA A 41 -12.10 -6.02 -2.26
CA ALA A 41 -11.18 -4.99 -1.81
C ALA A 41 -9.74 -5.54 -1.87
N VAL A 42 -8.91 -4.99 -2.74
CA VAL A 42 -7.55 -5.50 -2.96
C VAL A 42 -6.76 -5.37 -1.66
N GLU A 43 -6.40 -6.50 -1.07
CA GLU A 43 -5.54 -6.57 0.11
C GLU A 43 -4.21 -5.87 -0.18
N SER A 44 -4.09 -4.65 0.31
CA SER A 44 -2.94 -3.81 0.04
C SER A 44 -2.60 -2.91 1.22
N VAL A 45 -1.29 -2.70 1.37
CA VAL A 45 -0.71 -1.86 2.40
C VAL A 45 0.36 -0.99 1.78
N GLN A 46 0.35 0.29 2.12
CA GLN A 46 1.41 1.23 1.76
C GLN A 46 2.22 1.58 2.99
N CYS A 47 3.54 1.46 2.90
CA CYS A 47 4.47 1.77 3.99
C CYS A 47 5.64 2.59 3.49
N PHE A 48 6.27 3.33 4.40
CA PHE A 48 7.44 4.16 4.10
C PHE A 48 8.65 3.83 4.97
N GLY A 49 9.82 3.78 4.33
CA GLY A 49 11.14 3.78 4.95
C GLY A 49 11.84 5.11 4.70
N ARG A 50 12.61 5.57 5.69
CA ARG A 50 13.30 6.87 5.64
C ARG A 50 14.71 6.76 6.21
N LYS A 51 15.70 7.22 5.45
CA LYS A 51 17.08 7.37 5.93
C LYS A 51 17.70 8.60 5.30
N LYS A 52 18.15 9.56 6.12
CA LYS A 52 18.54 10.89 5.62
C LYS A 52 17.46 11.38 4.63
N THR A 53 17.84 11.98 3.52
CA THR A 53 16.92 12.50 2.50
C THR A 53 16.27 11.42 1.64
N ALA A 54 16.69 10.14 1.74
CA ALA A 54 16.09 9.05 0.99
C ALA A 54 14.75 8.61 1.59
N VAL A 55 13.74 8.48 0.72
CA VAL A 55 12.41 7.98 1.04
C VAL A 55 12.12 6.79 0.14
N ALA A 56 11.77 5.66 0.75
CA ALA A 56 11.32 4.46 0.07
C ALA A 56 9.85 4.21 0.39
N VAL A 57 9.01 4.13 -0.62
CA VAL A 57 7.58 3.84 -0.50
C VAL A 57 7.36 2.43 -1.03
N THR A 58 6.86 1.54 -0.19
CA THR A 58 6.56 0.15 -0.55
C THR A 58 5.05 -0.04 -0.62
N TYR A 59 4.59 -0.50 -1.77
CA TYR A 59 3.24 -1.02 -1.95
C TYR A 59 3.31 -2.55 -1.84
N CYS A 60 2.71 -3.07 -0.79
CA CYS A 60 2.58 -4.50 -0.53
C CYS A 60 1.17 -4.93 -0.93
N LYS A 61 1.07 -5.98 -1.73
CA LYS A 61 -0.20 -6.59 -2.13
C LYS A 61 -0.11 -8.10 -1.95
N ARG A 62 -1.25 -8.79 -1.85
CA ARG A 62 -1.28 -10.25 -1.96
C ARG A 62 -0.70 -10.70 -3.30
N GLY A 63 0.17 -11.72 -3.29
CA GLY A 63 0.96 -12.07 -4.47
C GLY A 63 1.75 -13.37 -4.36
N ARG A 64 2.80 -13.48 -5.19
CA ARG A 64 3.64 -14.68 -5.36
C ARG A 64 5.06 -14.51 -4.81
N GLY A 65 5.36 -13.42 -4.11
CA GLY A 65 6.70 -13.15 -3.57
C GLY A 65 7.58 -12.27 -4.43
N LEU A 66 7.01 -11.53 -5.40
CA LEU A 66 7.79 -10.70 -6.31
C LEU A 66 8.16 -9.36 -5.66
N ILE A 67 9.47 -9.11 -5.50
CA ILE A 67 9.99 -7.86 -4.92
C ILE A 67 10.71 -7.05 -6.00
N LYS A 68 10.17 -5.86 -6.32
CA LYS A 68 10.71 -4.96 -7.33
C LYS A 68 11.01 -3.59 -6.74
N ILE A 69 12.20 -3.05 -7.02
CA ILE A 69 12.65 -1.71 -6.64
C ILE A 69 12.75 -0.87 -7.92
N ASN A 70 11.98 0.21 -8.00
CA ASN A 70 11.88 1.10 -9.16
C ASN A 70 11.53 0.42 -10.50
N GLY A 71 11.02 -0.82 -10.48
CA GLY A 71 10.70 -1.62 -11.67
C GLY A 71 11.71 -2.74 -11.93
N VAL A 72 12.87 -2.69 -11.28
CA VAL A 72 13.95 -3.67 -11.36
C VAL A 72 13.81 -4.68 -10.22
N PRO A 73 14.10 -5.99 -10.40
CA PRO A 73 14.11 -6.95 -9.31
C PRO A 73 15.18 -6.62 -8.25
N ILE A 74 14.95 -7.03 -7.01
CA ILE A 74 15.86 -6.77 -5.87
C ILE A 74 17.28 -7.35 -6.06
N GLU A 75 17.43 -8.37 -6.91
CA GLU A 75 18.71 -9.00 -7.25
C GLU A 75 19.66 -8.08 -8.02
N LEU A 76 19.10 -7.18 -8.82
CA LEU A 76 19.86 -6.27 -9.69
C LEU A 76 20.07 -4.89 -9.06
N VAL A 77 19.97 -4.80 -7.73
CA VAL A 77 20.22 -3.56 -7.01
C VAL A 77 21.72 -3.29 -6.93
N GLU A 78 22.11 -2.12 -7.43
CA GLU A 78 23.47 -1.61 -7.33
C GLU A 78 23.62 -0.63 -6.15
N PRO A 79 24.79 -0.59 -5.48
CA PRO A 79 25.99 -1.43 -5.67
C PRO A 79 25.87 -2.80 -5.00
N GLU A 80 26.57 -3.79 -5.54
CA GLU A 80 26.45 -5.21 -5.18
C GLU A 80 26.68 -5.49 -3.68
N ILE A 81 27.64 -4.80 -3.07
CA ILE A 81 27.98 -5.02 -1.66
C ILE A 81 26.86 -4.57 -0.71
N LEU A 82 26.08 -3.56 -1.09
CA LEU A 82 24.97 -3.04 -0.29
C LEU A 82 23.69 -3.83 -0.50
N ARG A 83 23.59 -4.62 -1.58
CA ARG A 83 22.45 -5.48 -1.87
C ARG A 83 22.14 -6.44 -0.72
N PHE A 84 23.16 -6.96 -0.04
CA PHE A 84 22.98 -7.81 1.14
C PHE A 84 22.18 -7.11 2.26
N LYS A 85 22.35 -5.79 2.43
CA LYS A 85 21.56 -5.01 3.41
C LYS A 85 20.09 -4.90 3.03
N ALA A 86 19.75 -4.91 1.75
CA ALA A 86 18.35 -4.93 1.32
C ALA A 86 17.71 -6.31 1.57
N TYR A 87 18.49 -7.39 1.51
CA TYR A 87 18.04 -8.76 1.75
C TYR A 87 17.89 -9.16 3.21
N GLU A 88 18.57 -8.48 4.14
CA GLU A 88 18.49 -8.80 5.57
C GLU A 88 17.07 -9.08 6.10
N PRO A 89 16.03 -8.24 5.88
CA PRO A 89 14.69 -8.55 6.37
C PRO A 89 14.10 -9.83 5.77
N ILE A 90 14.48 -10.19 4.54
CA ILE A 90 14.02 -11.40 3.86
C ILE A 90 14.71 -12.64 4.45
N LEU A 91 16.01 -12.53 4.71
CA LEU A 91 16.81 -13.61 5.29
C LEU A 91 16.42 -13.88 6.75
N LEU A 92 16.17 -12.82 7.54
CA LEU A 92 15.82 -12.93 8.96
C LEU A 92 14.47 -13.59 9.20
N LEU A 93 13.47 -13.28 8.37
CA LEU A 93 12.10 -13.77 8.55
C LEU A 93 11.80 -15.04 7.75
N GLY A 94 12.73 -15.44 6.88
CA GLY A 94 12.60 -16.59 5.99
C GLY A 94 11.75 -16.29 4.76
N ARG A 95 12.08 -16.93 3.63
CA ARG A 95 11.40 -16.74 2.34
C ARG A 95 9.91 -17.12 2.38
N HIS A 96 9.53 -18.05 3.26
CA HIS A 96 8.15 -18.54 3.40
C HIS A 96 7.16 -17.41 3.73
N ARG A 97 7.54 -16.47 4.60
CA ARG A 97 6.67 -15.34 4.98
C ARG A 97 6.50 -14.31 3.87
N PHE A 98 7.41 -14.29 2.88
CA PHE A 98 7.32 -13.41 1.72
C PHE A 98 6.61 -14.05 0.52
N ALA A 99 6.43 -15.37 0.49
CA ALA A 99 5.84 -16.07 -0.65
C ALA A 99 4.40 -15.64 -0.98
N GLY A 100 3.63 -15.18 0.02
CA GLY A 100 2.25 -14.73 -0.15
C GLY A 100 2.09 -13.25 -0.53
N VAL A 101 3.18 -12.47 -0.62
CA VAL A 101 3.12 -11.01 -0.81
C VAL A 101 4.01 -10.54 -1.96
N ASP A 102 3.49 -9.66 -2.80
CA ASP A 102 4.29 -8.92 -3.78
C ASP A 102 4.57 -7.51 -3.27
N MET A 103 5.81 -7.05 -3.44
CA MET A 103 6.25 -5.74 -3.01
C MET A 103 6.77 -4.91 -4.20
N ARG A 104 6.14 -3.74 -4.41
CA ARG A 104 6.63 -2.73 -5.35
C ARG A 104 7.17 -1.54 -4.57
N ILE A 105 8.46 -1.30 -4.69
CA ILE A 105 9.19 -0.28 -3.94
C ILE A 105 9.56 0.86 -4.89
N ARG A 106 9.23 2.10 -4.51
CA ARG A 106 9.64 3.32 -5.19
C ARG A 106 10.56 4.11 -4.28
N VAL A 107 11.74 4.48 -4.77
CA VAL A 107 12.75 5.16 -3.96
C VAL A 107 13.15 6.47 -4.62
N LYS A 108 13.21 7.54 -3.83
CA LYS A 108 13.62 8.88 -4.28
C LYS A 108 14.51 9.56 -3.23
N GLY A 109 15.45 10.37 -3.71
CA GLY A 109 16.35 11.19 -2.89
C GLY A 109 17.53 10.41 -2.26
N GLY A 110 18.43 11.16 -1.62
CA GLY A 110 19.65 10.63 -0.99
C GLY A 110 20.65 10.02 -1.98
N GLY A 111 21.67 9.33 -1.46
CA GLY A 111 22.61 8.52 -2.23
C GLY A 111 22.43 7.02 -1.97
N HIS A 112 23.21 6.17 -2.67
CA HIS A 112 23.05 4.71 -2.69
C HIS A 112 22.87 4.08 -1.30
N THR A 113 23.78 4.37 -0.35
CA THR A 113 23.68 3.82 1.01
C THR A 113 22.38 4.22 1.69
N SER A 114 22.00 5.50 1.62
CA SER A 114 20.78 5.97 2.29
C SER A 114 19.52 5.37 1.66
N GLN A 115 19.52 5.19 0.34
CA GLN A 115 18.43 4.52 -0.37
C GLN A 115 18.28 3.06 0.05
N ILE A 116 19.38 2.32 0.13
CA ILE A 116 19.38 0.91 0.57
C ILE A 116 18.83 0.76 1.99
N TYR A 117 19.27 1.60 2.94
CA TYR A 117 18.74 1.56 4.31
C TYR A 117 17.26 1.94 4.37
N ALA A 118 16.79 2.85 3.50
CA ALA A 118 15.36 3.17 3.39
C ALA A 118 14.55 2.00 2.82
N ILE A 119 15.06 1.30 1.79
CA ILE A 119 14.46 0.09 1.21
C ILE A 119 14.37 -1.04 2.25
N ARG A 120 15.50 -1.32 2.92
CA ARG A 120 15.60 -2.29 4.01
C ARG A 120 14.51 -2.06 5.07
N GLN A 121 14.36 -0.80 5.49
CA GLN A 121 13.34 -0.42 6.46
C GLN A 121 11.91 -0.56 5.90
N SER A 122 11.68 -0.18 4.64
CA SER A 122 10.35 -0.21 4.05
C SER A 122 9.83 -1.63 3.85
N ILE A 123 10.70 -2.58 3.49
CA ILE A 123 10.37 -4.02 3.36
C ILE A 123 9.90 -4.58 4.72
N ALA A 124 10.69 -4.36 5.77
CA ALA A 124 10.37 -4.85 7.11
C ALA A 124 9.03 -4.29 7.63
N LYS A 125 8.81 -2.97 7.48
CA LYS A 125 7.55 -2.32 7.87
C LYS A 125 6.36 -2.82 7.07
N ALA A 126 6.53 -2.98 5.75
CA ALA A 126 5.46 -3.40 4.87
C ALA A 126 4.94 -4.81 5.24
N LEU A 127 5.85 -5.72 5.58
CA LEU A 127 5.46 -7.06 6.03
C LEU A 127 4.71 -7.02 7.37
N VAL A 128 5.25 -6.32 8.38
CA VAL A 128 4.59 -6.20 9.69
C VAL A 128 3.19 -5.59 9.55
N ALA A 129 3.05 -4.55 8.72
CA ALA A 129 1.77 -3.89 8.50
C ALA A 129 0.78 -4.76 7.70
N TYR A 130 1.26 -5.61 6.78
CA TYR A 130 0.43 -6.58 6.09
C TYR A 130 -0.13 -7.63 7.06
N TYR A 131 0.74 -8.23 7.88
CA TYR A 131 0.33 -9.23 8.88
C TYR A 131 -0.62 -8.64 9.93
N GLN A 132 -0.39 -7.39 10.35
CA GLN A 132 -1.27 -6.68 11.26
C GLN A 132 -2.70 -6.51 10.70
N LYS A 133 -2.86 -6.36 9.39
CA LYS A 133 -4.16 -6.06 8.77
C LYS A 133 -4.90 -7.29 8.26
N TYR A 134 -4.19 -8.32 7.78
CA TYR A 134 -4.78 -9.39 6.96
C TYR A 134 -4.49 -10.81 7.44
N VAL A 135 -3.63 -11.03 8.44
CA VAL A 135 -3.26 -12.39 8.87
C VAL A 135 -3.63 -12.62 10.33
N ASP A 136 -2.75 -12.27 11.28
CA ASP A 136 -2.96 -12.49 12.69
C ASP A 136 -2.01 -11.65 13.56
N GLU A 137 -2.47 -11.29 14.76
CA GLU A 137 -1.71 -10.44 15.69
C GLU A 137 -0.53 -11.20 16.34
N GLN A 138 -0.62 -12.53 16.46
CA GLN A 138 0.43 -13.37 17.04
C GLN A 138 1.67 -13.45 16.14
N SER A 139 1.50 -13.81 14.87
CA SER A 139 2.56 -13.84 13.87
C SER A 139 3.17 -12.46 13.66
N LYS A 140 2.36 -11.40 13.70
CA LYS A 140 2.87 -10.02 13.68
C LYS A 140 3.80 -9.77 14.86
N LYS A 141 3.43 -10.19 16.07
CA LYS A 141 4.28 -10.02 17.28
C LYS A 141 5.58 -10.80 17.14
N GLU A 142 5.55 -12.05 16.67
CA GLU A 142 6.75 -12.84 16.40
C GLU A 142 7.70 -12.15 15.40
N ILE A 143 7.16 -11.72 14.26
CA ILE A 143 7.93 -11.01 13.22
C ILE A 143 8.56 -9.74 13.81
N LYS A 144 7.77 -8.96 14.55
CA LYS A 144 8.22 -7.72 15.18
C LYS A 144 9.34 -7.99 16.18
N ASP A 145 9.20 -9.02 17.01
CA ASP A 145 10.19 -9.36 18.03
C ASP A 145 11.51 -9.84 17.39
N ILE A 146 11.46 -10.64 16.33
CA ILE A 146 12.64 -11.04 15.55
C ILE A 146 13.36 -9.82 14.97
N LEU A 147 12.61 -8.91 14.34
CA LEU A 147 13.18 -7.70 13.73
C LEU A 147 13.80 -6.77 14.78
N VAL A 148 13.13 -6.56 15.92
CA VAL A 148 13.63 -5.69 17.01
C VAL A 148 14.85 -6.29 17.69
N ARG A 149 14.88 -7.62 17.90
CA ARG A 149 16.05 -8.32 18.47
C ARG A 149 17.29 -8.19 17.60
N TYR A 150 17.12 -8.22 16.28
CA TYR A 150 18.24 -8.03 15.36
C TYR A 150 18.66 -6.56 15.25
N ASP A 151 17.74 -5.68 14.85
CA ASP A 151 18.04 -4.27 14.63
C ASP A 151 16.76 -3.41 14.68
N ARG A 152 16.67 -2.56 15.72
CA ARG A 152 15.56 -1.61 15.87
C ARG A 152 15.36 -0.70 14.66
N THR A 153 16.42 -0.42 13.88
CA THR A 153 16.35 0.47 12.71
C THR A 153 15.57 -0.11 11.53
N LEU A 154 15.29 -1.43 11.52
CA LEU A 154 14.41 -2.07 10.56
C LEU A 154 12.96 -1.57 10.68
N LEU A 155 12.53 -1.20 11.90
CA LEU A 155 11.19 -0.70 12.15
C LEU A 155 11.17 0.80 12.44
N VAL A 156 12.15 1.34 13.18
CA VAL A 156 12.18 2.75 13.57
C VAL A 156 13.21 3.51 12.75
N ALA A 157 12.84 4.67 12.19
CA ALA A 157 13.74 5.43 11.33
C ALA A 157 14.82 6.15 12.15
N ASP A 158 16.04 6.22 11.61
CA ASP A 158 17.12 7.03 12.19
C ASP A 158 16.84 8.52 11.97
N PRO A 159 16.68 9.32 13.04
CA PRO A 159 16.29 10.73 12.92
C PRO A 159 17.44 11.64 12.49
N ARG A 160 18.71 11.19 12.51
CA ARG A 160 19.88 12.06 12.31
C ARG A 160 19.87 12.77 10.94
N ARG A 161 20.19 14.07 10.95
CA ARG A 161 20.25 14.96 9.80
C ARG A 161 21.53 15.79 9.80
N CYS A 162 21.88 16.33 8.63
CA CYS A 162 22.99 17.27 8.52
C CYS A 162 22.64 18.57 9.27
N GLU A 163 23.47 18.93 10.24
CA GLU A 163 23.38 20.23 10.89
C GLU A 163 23.64 21.35 9.87
N PRO A 164 22.93 22.49 9.96
CA PRO A 164 23.12 23.60 9.03
C PRO A 164 24.52 24.22 9.21
N LYS A 165 25.12 24.66 8.10
CA LYS A 165 26.37 25.42 8.11
C LYS A 165 26.20 26.73 8.88
N LYS A 166 27.20 27.11 9.67
CA LYS A 166 27.26 28.39 10.38
C LYS A 166 28.25 29.32 9.69
N PHE A 167 28.04 30.64 9.80
CA PHE A 167 28.96 31.66 9.24
C PHE A 167 30.36 31.54 9.88
N GLY A 168 31.42 32.03 9.23
CA GLY A 168 32.77 32.03 9.81
C GLY A 168 33.45 30.65 9.85
N GLY A 169 33.15 29.81 8.86
CA GLY A 169 33.66 28.44 8.78
C GLY A 169 33.23 27.73 7.51
N ARG A 170 33.86 26.58 7.21
CA ARG A 170 33.50 25.75 6.05
C ARG A 170 32.27 24.87 6.30
N GLY A 171 32.02 24.48 7.56
CA GLY A 171 30.98 23.52 7.92
C GLY A 171 30.11 23.96 9.10
N ALA A 172 29.32 23.02 9.64
CA ALA A 172 28.47 23.27 10.80
C ALA A 172 29.29 23.67 12.06
N ARG A 173 30.46 23.04 12.24
CA ARG A 173 31.33 23.24 13.42
C ARG A 173 32.77 23.67 13.07
N ALA A 174 33.22 23.43 11.84
CA ALA A 174 34.57 23.76 11.39
C ALA A 174 34.75 25.27 11.19
N ARG A 175 35.69 25.88 11.92
CA ARG A 175 36.07 27.30 11.83
C ARG A 175 37.32 27.48 10.96
N PHE A 176 37.49 28.67 10.38
CA PHE A 176 38.74 28.99 9.69
C PHE A 176 39.89 29.11 10.69
N GLN A 177 41.06 28.57 10.32
CA GLN A 177 42.27 28.69 11.12
C GLN A 177 42.69 30.17 11.20
N LYS A 178 43.08 30.63 12.39
CA LYS A 178 43.60 31.97 12.62
C LYS A 178 45.12 31.92 12.75
N SER A 179 45.82 32.89 12.19
CA SER A 179 47.24 33.15 12.44
C SER A 179 47.37 34.49 13.15
N TYR A 180 48.07 34.50 14.29
CA TYR A 180 48.41 35.73 15.01
C TYR A 180 49.90 36.02 14.78
N ARG A 181 50.22 37.28 14.48
CA ARG A 181 51.58 37.81 14.37
C ARG A 181 51.62 39.13 15.14
#